data_AF-A0A0L0FAA7-F1
#
_entry.id   AF-A0A0L0FAA7-F1
#
_cell.length_a   1.000
_cell.length_b   1.000
_cell.length_c   1.000
_cell.angle_alpha   90.00
_cell.angle_beta   90.00
_cell.angle_gamma   90.00
#
_symmetry.space_group_name_H-M   'P 1'
#
loop_
_entity.id
_entity.type
_entity.pdbx_description
1 polymer ?
#
loop_
_entity_poly.entity_id
_entity_poly.type
_entity_poly.pdbx_seq_one_letter_code
_entity_poly.pdbx_strand_id
1 'polypeptide(L)'
;MRDMSPVLRAFYVYTALVHYIHPFHDGNGRISRLLCNSILQAYGFVSVLQYSDKIITFEEYLHKLEACTEAYRNIRANMTVR
;
A
#
# COMPACT_ATOMS: atom_id res chain seq x y z
N MET A 1 11.72 -16.00 0.93
CA MET A 1 10.72 -15.07 1.54
C MET A 1 11.17 -14.40 2.83
N ARG A 2 12.20 -14.88 3.56
CA ARG A 2 12.61 -14.27 4.84
C ARG A 2 13.22 -12.87 4.70
N ASP A 3 13.74 -12.50 3.52
CA ASP A 3 14.48 -11.24 3.32
C ASP A 3 13.75 -10.20 2.44
N MET A 4 12.46 -10.40 2.15
CA MET A 4 11.70 -9.45 1.33
C MET A 4 11.27 -8.24 2.16
N SER A 5 11.59 -7.04 1.67
CA SER A 5 11.17 -5.78 2.30
C SER A 5 9.64 -5.74 2.50
N PRO A 6 9.14 -5.17 3.61
CA PRO A 6 7.70 -5.07 3.84
C PRO A 6 6.94 -4.38 2.70
N VAL A 7 7.56 -3.37 2.09
CA VAL A 7 7.01 -2.62 0.95
C VAL A 7 6.82 -3.51 -0.26
N LEU A 8 7.84 -4.29 -0.63
CA LEU A 8 7.76 -5.22 -1.75
C LEU A 8 6.78 -6.35 -1.46
N ARG A 9 6.72 -6.83 -0.21
CA ARG A 9 5.75 -7.85 0.23
C ARG A 9 4.32 -7.40 0.05
N ALA A 10 4.00 -6.18 0.49
CA ALA A 10 2.66 -5.61 0.37
C ALA A 10 2.24 -5.50 -1.11
N PHE A 11 3.14 -5.00 -1.97
CA PHE A 11 2.89 -4.89 -3.40
C PHE A 11 2.74 -6.26 -4.07
N TYR A 12 3.57 -7.23 -3.71
CA TYR A 12 3.47 -8.59 -4.24
C TYR A 12 2.10 -9.21 -3.94
N VAL A 13 1.59 -9.07 -2.71
CA VAL A 13 0.26 -9.55 -2.34
C VAL A 13 -0.85 -8.86 -3.13
N TYR A 14 -0.75 -7.53 -3.30
CA TYR A 14 -1.68 -6.77 -4.14
C TYR A 14 -1.73 -7.33 -5.56
N THR A 15 -0.57 -7.48 -6.19
CA THR A 15 -0.42 -7.94 -7.57
C THR A 15 -0.89 -9.39 -7.72
N ALA A 16 -0.51 -10.27 -6.81
CA ALA A 16 -0.95 -11.67 -6.79
C ALA A 16 -2.48 -11.78 -6.77
N LEU A 17 -3.15 -11.00 -5.91
CA LEU A 17 -4.60 -11.06 -5.76
C LEU A 17 -5.34 -10.46 -6.98
N VAL A 18 -4.87 -9.32 -7.50
CA VAL A 18 -5.59 -8.61 -8.55
C VAL A 18 -5.33 -9.20 -9.94
N HIS A 19 -4.14 -9.74 -10.21
CA HIS A 19 -3.75 -10.22 -11.55
C HIS A 19 -3.76 -11.73 -11.73
N TYR A 20 -3.49 -12.50 -10.67
CA TYR A 20 -3.18 -13.93 -10.84
C TYR A 20 -4.21 -14.84 -10.19
N ILE A 21 -4.51 -14.64 -8.90
CA ILE A 21 -5.42 -15.53 -8.17
C ILE A 21 -6.87 -15.16 -8.46
N HIS A 22 -7.19 -13.86 -8.41
CA HIS A 22 -8.52 -13.31 -8.69
C HIS A 22 -9.70 -14.15 -8.09
N PRO A 23 -9.67 -14.46 -6.77
CA PRO A 23 -10.48 -15.53 -6.21
C PRO A 23 -11.97 -15.23 -6.07
N PHE A 24 -12.37 -13.96 -6.14
CA PHE A 24 -13.76 -13.54 -5.97
C PHE A 24 -14.41 -13.20 -7.31
N HIS A 25 -15.73 -13.38 -7.43
CA HIS A 25 -16.49 -12.91 -8.60
C HIS A 25 -16.42 -11.39 -8.77
N ASP A 26 -16.39 -10.65 -7.66
CA ASP A 26 -16.20 -9.19 -7.62
C ASP A 26 -15.46 -8.84 -6.32
N GLY A 27 -14.77 -7.71 -6.31
CA GLY A 27 -14.12 -7.17 -5.11
C GLY A 27 -12.63 -7.43 -5.00
N ASN A 28 -12.00 -8.10 -5.96
CA ASN A 28 -10.57 -8.41 -5.94
C ASN A 28 -9.71 -7.14 -5.80
N GLY A 29 -10.03 -6.07 -6.54
CA GLY A 29 -9.35 -4.78 -6.40
C GLY A 29 -9.56 -4.09 -5.05
N ARG A 30 -10.72 -4.29 -4.39
CA ARG A 30 -10.99 -3.73 -3.06
C ARG A 30 -10.18 -4.46 -1.99
N ILE A 31 -10.21 -5.79 -2.02
CA ILE A 31 -9.48 -6.63 -1.06
C ILE A 31 -7.97 -6.51 -1.27
N SER A 32 -7.48 -6.42 -2.49
CA SER A 32 -6.04 -6.28 -2.76
C SER A 32 -5.47 -4.99 -2.17
N ARG A 33 -6.19 -3.87 -2.32
CA ARG A 33 -5.80 -2.57 -1.73
C ARG A 33 -5.84 -2.61 -0.20
N LEU A 34 -6.91 -3.16 0.38
CA LEU A 34 -7.04 -3.30 1.82
C LEU A 34 -5.91 -4.15 2.40
N LEU A 35 -5.59 -5.30 1.79
CA LEU A 35 -4.52 -6.17 2.26
C LEU A 35 -3.14 -5.53 2.10
N CYS A 36 -2.86 -4.87 0.98
CA CYS A 36 -1.62 -4.13 0.78
C CYS A 36 -1.40 -3.09 1.90
N ASN A 37 -2.40 -2.24 2.13
CA ASN A 37 -2.34 -1.23 3.19
C ASN A 37 -2.25 -1.86 4.59
N SER A 38 -2.93 -2.98 4.84
CA SER A 38 -2.87 -3.68 6.12
C SER A 38 -1.47 -4.24 6.39
N ILE A 39 -0.80 -4.81 5.37
CA ILE A 39 0.58 -5.28 5.49
C ILE A 39 1.51 -4.09 5.76
N LEU A 40 1.37 -2.99 5.02
CA LEU A 40 2.18 -1.78 5.27
C LEU A 40 2.04 -1.29 6.72
N GLN A 41 0.80 -1.15 7.20
CA GLN A 41 0.52 -0.72 8.57
C GLN A 41 1.10 -1.66 9.62
N ALA A 42 1.01 -2.97 9.41
CA ALA A 42 1.59 -3.97 10.32
C ALA A 42 3.11 -3.83 10.47
N TYR A 43 3.78 -3.21 9.50
CA TYR A 43 5.22 -2.92 9.53
C TYR A 43 5.54 -1.44 9.82
N GLY A 44 4.56 -0.64 10.27
CA GLY A 44 4.76 0.77 10.64
C GLY A 44 4.81 1.76 9.48
N PHE A 45 4.42 1.34 8.27
CA PHE A 45 4.31 2.21 7.11
C PHE A 45 2.92 2.85 7.01
N VAL A 46 2.83 3.99 6.32
CA VAL A 46 1.57 4.65 6.00
C VAL A 46 0.78 3.87 4.95
N SER A 47 -0.54 4.03 4.93
CA SER A 47 -1.37 3.51 3.84
C SER A 47 -1.20 4.31 2.56
N VAL A 48 -1.17 3.61 1.43
CA VAL A 48 -0.80 4.19 0.13
C VAL A 48 -1.92 4.07 -0.90
N LEU A 49 -2.63 2.94 -0.91
CA LEU A 49 -3.65 2.66 -1.93
C LEU A 49 -5.03 3.17 -1.53
N GLN A 50 -5.71 3.83 -2.45
CA GLN A 50 -7.02 4.47 -2.29
C GLN A 50 -8.07 3.80 -3.17
N TYR A 51 -9.35 4.07 -2.90
CA TYR A 51 -10.45 3.48 -3.69
C TYR A 51 -10.39 3.86 -5.18
N SER A 52 -9.89 5.05 -5.49
CA SER A 52 -9.75 5.61 -6.83
C SER A 52 -8.58 5.01 -7.60
N ASP A 53 -7.66 4.32 -6.91
CA ASP A 53 -6.53 3.67 -7.57
C ASP A 53 -7.01 2.49 -8.40
N LYS A 54 -6.70 2.57 -9.69
CA LYS A 54 -6.81 1.45 -10.63
C LYS A 54 -5.70 0.44 -10.36
N ILE A 55 -5.51 -0.48 -11.30
CA ILE A 55 -4.30 -1.30 -11.35
C ILE A 55 -3.11 -0.34 -11.50
N ILE A 56 -2.13 -0.44 -10.59
CA ILE A 56 -0.93 0.40 -10.60
C ILE A 56 0.33 -0.46 -10.74
N THR A 57 1.36 0.14 -11.32
CA THR A 57 2.70 -0.43 -11.42
C THR A 57 3.45 -0.32 -10.09
N PHE A 58 4.57 -1.03 -9.99
CA PHE A 58 5.42 -0.96 -8.79
C PHE A 58 6.05 0.43 -8.62
N GLU A 59 6.42 1.09 -9.73
CA GLU A 59 6.98 2.44 -9.72
C GLU A 59 5.96 3.47 -9.20
N GLU A 60 4.73 3.45 -9.72
CA GLU A 60 3.65 4.31 -9.25
C GLU A 60 3.36 4.08 -7.76
N TYR A 61 3.41 2.83 -7.33
CA TYR A 61 3.25 2.48 -5.92
C TYR A 61 4.36 3.06 -5.03
N LEU A 62 5.62 3.02 -5.46
CA LEU A 62 6.75 3.61 -4.73
C LEU A 62 6.64 5.14 -4.66
N HIS A 63 6.30 5.81 -5.76
CA HIS A 63 6.07 7.26 -5.77
C HIS A 63 4.94 7.66 -4.81
N LYS A 64 3.84 6.91 -4.77
CA LYS A 64 2.76 7.17 -3.81
C LYS A 64 3.21 6.94 -2.37
N LEU A 65 4.01 5.90 -2.10
CA LEU A 65 4.53 5.63 -0.76
C LEU A 65 5.41 6.79 -0.26
N GLU A 66 6.29 7.31 -1.12
CA GLU A 66 7.12 8.46 -0.80
C GLU A 66 6.26 9.70 -0.50
N ALA A 67 5.31 10.04 -1.37
CA ALA A 67 4.41 11.17 -1.19
C ALA A 67 3.58 11.07 0.11
N CYS A 68 3.00 9.90 0.40
CA CYS A 68 2.24 9.67 1.63
C CYS A 68 3.11 9.75 2.88
N THR A 69 4.35 9.25 2.82
CA THR A 69 5.30 9.31 3.94
C THR A 69 5.68 10.75 4.24
N GLU A 70 5.92 11.55 3.22
CA GLU A 70 6.25 12.97 3.35
C GLU A 70 5.06 13.76 3.93
N ALA A 71 3.85 13.53 3.42
CA ALA A 71 2.63 14.12 3.97
C ALA A 71 2.45 13.80 5.46
N TYR A 72 2.67 12.54 5.86
CA TYR A 72 2.58 12.11 7.26
C TYR A 72 3.63 12.79 8.15
N ARG A 73 4.88 12.93 7.69
CA ARG A 73 5.94 13.64 8.41
C ARG A 73 5.56 15.11 8.65
N ASN A 74 5.04 15.78 7.61
CA ASN A 74 4.61 17.17 7.70
C ASN A 74 3.45 17.35 8.70
N ILE A 75 2.45 16.47 8.66
CA ILE A 75 1.34 16.47 9.65
C ILE A 75 1.88 16.27 11.06
N ARG A 76 2.78 15.31 11.27
CA ARG A 76 3.37 15.02 12.58
C ARG A 76 4.21 16.19 13.12
N ALA A 77 5.01 16.83 12.28
CA ALA A 77 5.80 18.01 12.67
C ALA A 77 4.89 19.14 13.17
N ASN A 78 3.80 19.43 12.43
CA ASN A 78 2.85 20.48 12.80
C ASN A 78 2.05 20.18 14.09
N MET A 79 1.84 18.90 14.43
CA MET A 79 1.18 18.51 15.69
C MET A 79 2.10 18.58 16.91
N THR A 80 3.42 18.55 16.72
CA THR A 80 4.39 18.54 17.82
C THR A 80 4.78 19.97 18.27
N VAL A 81 4.40 20.99 17.50
CA VAL A 81 4.69 22.42 17.77
C VAL A 81 3.54 23.09 18.56
N ARG A 82 2.79 22.31 19.36
CA ARG A 82 1.73 22.81 20.25
C ARG A 82 1.96 22.42 21.69
#